data_AF-A0AA42QQY2-F1
#
_entry.id   AF-A0AA42QQY2-F1
#
_cell.length_a   1.000
_cell.length_b   1.000
_cell.length_c   1.000
_cell.angle_alpha   90.00
_cell.angle_beta   90.00
_cell.angle_gamma   90.00
#
_symmetry.space_group_name_H-M   'P 1'
#
loop_
_entity.id
_entity.type
_entity.pdbx_description
1 polymer ?
#
loop_
_entity_poly.entity_id
_entity_poly.type
_entity_poly.pdbx_seq_one_letter_code
_entity_poly.pdbx_strand_id
1 'polypeptide(L)' 'MSKKVRNLYLRKGDHPFILKTLFAYRAKQQKWSDEELNKVIRKTLYKDKMHVYAILMDYVESKENIQNAKNI' A
#
# COMPACT_ATOMS: atom_id res chain seq x y z
N MET A 1 -7.40 -11.82 -9.55
CA MET A 1 -7.40 -10.73 -8.54
C MET A 1 -5.97 -10.42 -8.16
N SER A 2 -5.57 -9.14 -8.14
CA SER A 2 -4.23 -8.74 -7.70
C SER A 2 -4.09 -8.91 -6.19
N LYS A 3 -2.96 -9.43 -5.69
CA LYS A 3 -2.70 -9.60 -4.24
C LYS A 3 -2.75 -8.24 -3.54
N LYS A 4 -3.41 -8.17 -2.38
CA LYS A 4 -3.56 -6.95 -1.58
C LYS A 4 -3.05 -7.15 -0.15
N VAL A 5 -2.61 -6.07 0.49
CA VAL A 5 -2.15 -6.02 1.87
C VAL A 5 -3.29 -5.57 2.77
N ARG A 6 -3.71 -6.42 3.70
CA ARG A 6 -4.83 -6.15 4.62
C ARG A 6 -4.40 -5.34 5.82
N ASN A 7 -5.33 -4.62 6.45
CA ASN A 7 -5.12 -3.95 7.75
C ASN A 7 -3.83 -3.12 7.76
N LEU A 8 -3.64 -2.33 6.69
CA LEU A 8 -2.55 -1.40 6.54
C LEU A 8 -3.15 0.00 6.38
N TYR A 9 -2.75 0.90 7.27
CA TYR A 9 -3.05 2.32 7.14
C TYR A 9 -1.79 3.02 6.63
N LEU A 10 -1.96 3.78 5.54
CA LEU A 10 -0.95 4.68 5.01
C LEU A 10 -1.52 6.09 5.11
N ARG A 11 -0.79 7.02 5.73
CA ARG A 11 -1.26 8.41 5.84
C ARG A 11 -0.83 9.21 4.63
N LYS A 12 -1.78 9.87 3.97
CA LYS A 12 -1.49 10.80 2.88
C LYS A 12 -0.59 11.94 3.39
N GLY A 13 0.53 12.17 2.72
CA GLY A 13 1.49 13.23 3.05
C GLY A 13 2.70 12.77 3.85
N ASP A 14 2.71 11.55 4.38
CA ASP A 14 3.88 10.96 5.03
C ASP A 14 5.06 10.83 4.06
N HIS A 15 6.27 10.81 4.62
CA HIS A 15 7.49 10.67 3.83
C HIS A 15 7.50 9.33 3.07
N PRO A 16 7.94 9.29 1.79
CA PRO A 16 7.99 8.06 0.98
C PRO A 16 8.64 6.87 1.67
N PHE A 17 9.69 7.11 2.46
CA PHE A 17 10.37 6.07 3.22
C PHE A 17 9.42 5.39 4.22
N ILE A 18 8.69 6.17 5.02
CA ILE A 18 7.74 5.67 6.03
C ILE A 18 6.64 4.84 5.37
N LEU A 19 6.09 5.34 4.26
CA LEU A 19 5.06 4.63 3.50
C LEU A 19 5.56 3.26 3.00
N LYS A 20 6.77 3.22 2.44
CA LYS A 20 7.40 1.98 1.94
C LYS A 20 7.71 1.01 3.06
N THR A 21 8.24 1.46 4.20
CA THR A 21 8.58 0.59 5.34
C THR A 21 7.35 -0.03 5.96
N LEU A 22 6.27 0.75 6.17
CA LEU A 22 5.01 0.23 6.69
C LEU A 22 4.39 -0.81 5.74
N PHE A 23 4.39 -0.50 4.44
CA PHE A 23 3.91 -1.43 3.42
C PHE A 23 4.70 -2.73 3.42
N ALA A 24 6.03 -2.65 3.35
CA ALA A 24 6.93 -3.80 3.31
C ALA A 24 6.77 -4.69 4.55
N TYR A 25 6.78 -4.09 5.74
CA TYR A 25 6.58 -4.81 6.99
C TYR A 25 5.25 -5.57 6.98
N ARG A 26 4.15 -4.90 6.62
CA ARG A 26 2.82 -5.53 6.64
C ARG A 26 2.66 -6.60 5.56
N ALA A 27 3.21 -6.38 4.37
CA ALA A 27 3.22 -7.34 3.28
C ALA A 27 3.99 -8.63 3.68
N LYS A 28 5.16 -8.48 4.32
CA LYS A 28 5.95 -9.61 4.84
C LYS A 28 5.19 -10.43 5.88
N GLN A 29 4.50 -9.78 6.82
CA GLN A 29 3.60 -10.46 7.77
C GLN A 29 2.46 -11.25 7.08
N GLN A 30 2.14 -10.91 5.82
CA GLN A 30 1.12 -11.57 5.01
C GLN A 30 1.73 -12.48 3.93
N LYS A 31 2.97 -12.95 4.14
CA LYS A 31 3.65 -13.92 3.26
C LYS A 31 3.75 -13.44 1.81
N TRP A 32 4.01 -12.15 1.61
CA TRP A 32 4.47 -11.66 0.32
C TRP A 32 5.93 -12.09 0.10
N SER A 33 6.23 -12.60 -1.08
CA SER A 33 7.61 -12.92 -1.46
C SER A 33 8.42 -11.63 -1.64
N ASP A 34 9.74 -11.75 -1.58
CA ASP A 34 10.63 -10.62 -1.89
C ASP A 34 10.43 -10.11 -3.31
N GLU A 35 10.17 -11.00 -4.26
CA GLU A 35 9.92 -10.63 -5.65
C GLU A 35 8.62 -9.82 -5.80
N GLU A 36 7.54 -10.26 -5.16
CA GLU A 36 6.26 -9.53 -5.13
C GLU A 36 6.43 -8.13 -4.52
N LEU A 37 7.13 -8.05 -3.38
CA LEU A 37 7.38 -6.78 -2.70
C LEU A 37 8.25 -5.85 -3.56
N ASN A 38 9.36 -6.36 -4.11
CA ASN A 38 10.27 -5.59 -4.95
C ASN A 38 9.58 -5.06 -6.20
N LYS A 39 8.64 -5.82 -6.79
CA LYS A 39 7.83 -5.35 -7.93
C LYS A 39 7.00 -4.11 -7.58
N VAL A 40 6.43 -4.05 -6.37
CA VAL A 40 5.69 -2.87 -5.91
C VAL A 40 6.65 -1.73 -5.58
N ILE A 41 7.71 -1.97 -4.82
CA ILE A 41 8.67 -0.94 -4.41
C ILE A 41 9.34 -0.29 -5.63
N ARG A 42 9.70 -1.06 -6.67
CA ARG A 42 10.27 -0.52 -7.91
C ARG A 42 9.37 0.51 -8.60
N LYS A 43 8.04 0.35 -8.55
CA LYS A 43 7.10 1.34 -9.10
C LYS A 43 7.17 2.70 -8.40
N THR A 44 7.59 2.69 -7.13
CA THR A 44 7.70 3.90 -6.29
C THR A 44 9.03 4.63 -6.42
N LEU A 45 9.99 4.11 -7.20
CA LEU A 45 11.29 4.74 -7.37
C LEU A 45 11.16 6.04 -8.18
N TYR A 46 11.88 7.07 -7.76
CA TYR A 46 11.88 8.40 -8.40
C TYR A 46 10.50 9.08 -8.47
N LYS A 47 9.58 8.68 -7.59
CA LYS A 47 8.25 9.28 -7.47
C LYS A 47 8.19 10.21 -6.27
N ASP A 48 7.44 11.30 -6.41
CA ASP A 48 7.12 12.16 -5.28
C ASP A 48 6.20 11.46 -4.26
N LYS A 49 6.05 12.08 -3.08
CA LYS A 49 5.26 11.52 -1.98
C LYS A 49 3.81 11.19 -2.34
N MET A 50 3.19 11.97 -3.22
CA MET A 50 1.78 11.78 -3.60
C MET A 50 1.62 10.57 -4.50
N HIS A 51 2.52 10.44 -5.48
CA HIS A 51 2.57 9.28 -6.36
C HIS A 51 2.95 8.00 -5.61
N VAL A 52 3.90 8.06 -4.66
CA VAL A 52 4.24 6.90 -3.81
C VAL A 52 3.02 6.44 -3.01
N TYR A 53 2.29 7.36 -2.39
CA TYR A 53 1.06 7.05 -1.67
C TYR A 53 0.03 6.36 -2.57
N ALA A 54 -0.26 6.92 -3.74
CA ALA A 54 -1.24 6.37 -4.68
C ALA A 54 -0.86 4.94 -5.12
N ILE A 55 0.40 4.74 -5.50
CA ILE A 55 0.91 3.41 -5.90
C ILE A 55 0.74 2.39 -4.79
N LEU A 56 1.08 2.73 -3.53
CA LEU A 56 0.98 1.78 -2.44
C LEU A 56 -0.49 1.50 -2.06
N MET A 57 -1.36 2.50 -2.13
CA MET A 57 -2.80 2.33 -1.90
C MET A 57 -3.47 1.40 -2.92
N ASP A 58 -2.98 1.36 -4.17
CA ASP A 58 -3.40 0.36 -5.15
C ASP A 58 -3.08 -1.09 -4.74
N TYR A 59 -2.28 -1.30 -3.69
CA TYR A 59 -1.99 -2.61 -3.14
C TYR A 59 -2.52 -2.81 -1.72
N VAL A 60 -3.24 -1.84 -1.15
CA VAL A 60 -3.90 -1.98 0.16
C VAL A 60 -5.32 -2.52 -0.04
N GLU A 61 -5.73 -3.47 0.80
CA GLU A 61 -7.12 -3.91 0.93
C GLU A 61 -7.84 -2.93 1.86
N SER A 62 -8.61 -2.00 1.30
CA SER A 62 -9.37 -1.04 2.08
C SER A 62 -10.66 -1.67 2.63
N LYS A 63 -10.97 -1.44 3.91
CA LYS A 63 -12.32 -1.62 4.46
C LYS A 63 -13.27 -0.48 4.06
N GLU A 64 -12.72 0.64 3.56
CA GLU A 64 -13.46 1.85 3.19
C GLU A 64 -14.42 1.65 2.00
N ASN A 65 -14.26 0.58 1.21
CA ASN A 65 -15.24 0.24 0.15
C ASN A 65 -16.49 -0.50 0.65
N ILE A 66 -16.55 -0.92 1.93
CA ILE A 66 -17.71 -1.65 2.48
C ILE A 66 -18.56 -0.75 3.40
N GLN A 67 -17.98 0.27 4.03
CA GLN A 67 -18.71 1.15 4.95
C GLN A 67 -19.27 2.42 4.29
N ASN A 68 -18.69 2.88 3.18
CA ASN A 68 -19.18 4.07 2.46
C ASN A 68 -20.24 3.77 1.39
N ALA A 69 -20.52 2.49 1.10
CA ALA A 69 -21.57 2.07 0.16
C ALA A 69 -22.91 1.69 0.84
N LYS A 70 -23.01 1.87 2.16
CA LYS A 70 -24.24 1.62 2.94
C LYS A 70 -24.85 2.88 3.55
N ASN A 71 -24.25 4.04 3.32
CA ASN A 71 -24.68 5.33 3.90
C ASN A 71 -24.85 6.44 2.84
N ILE A 72 -25.17 6.07 1.59
CA ILE A 72 -25.71 7.01 0.58
C ILE A 72 -27.00 6.40 0.04
#